data_AF-A0A426Y418-F1
#
_entry.id   AF-A0A426Y418-F1
#
_cell.length_a   1.000
_cell.length_b   1.000
_cell.length_c   1.000
_cell.angle_alpha   90.00
_cell.angle_beta   90.00
_cell.angle_gamma   90.00
#
_symmetry.space_group_name_H-M   'P 1'
#
loop_
_entity.id
_entity.type
_entity.pdbx_description
1 polymer ?
#
loop_
_entity_poly.entity_id
_entity_poly.type
_entity_poly.pdbx_seq_one_letter_code
_entity_poly.pdbx_strand_id
1 'polypeptide(L)'
;MKDLESTPAELPGRAIDDYKGSAGFKEGLKRMGRVAYEYGYRVALAHFRALHPDSEVKEDPFTIRPEDDLVPMERQQAFDDSDSPES
;
A
#
# COMPACT_ATOMS: atom_id res chain seq x y z
N MET A 1 39.15 2.84 10.38
CA MET A 1 38.07 3.80 10.08
C MET A 1 38.31 4.21 8.65
N LYS A 2 37.40 3.86 7.73
CA LYS A 2 37.60 4.04 6.29
C LYS A 2 36.43 4.86 5.77
N ASP A 3 36.79 5.90 5.04
CA ASP A 3 36.03 7.11 4.80
C ASP A 3 34.81 6.85 3.90
N LEU A 4 33.65 7.36 4.32
CA LEU A 4 32.40 7.35 3.56
C LEU A 4 32.29 8.64 2.73
N GLU A 5 33.29 8.89 1.90
CA GLU A 5 33.26 10.01 0.95
C GLU A 5 32.55 9.55 -0.33
N SER A 6 31.22 9.41 -0.28
CA SER A 6 30.40 9.16 -1.47
C SER A 6 30.06 10.46 -2.16
N THR A 7 30.08 10.47 -3.50
CA THR A 7 29.79 11.67 -4.28
C THR A 7 28.31 12.11 -4.11
N PRO A 8 27.98 13.41 -4.22
CA PRO A 8 26.60 13.91 -4.01
C PRO A 8 25.54 13.28 -4.93
N ALA A 9 25.94 12.64 -6.03
CA ALA A 9 25.05 11.93 -6.94
C ALA A 9 24.79 10.45 -6.54
N GLU A 10 25.67 9.84 -5.72
CA GLU A 10 25.47 8.48 -5.19
C GLU A 10 24.55 8.47 -3.95
N LEU A 11 24.58 9.55 -3.16
CA LEU A 11 23.71 9.74 -1.99
C LEU A 11 22.19 9.67 -2.31
N PRO A 12 21.66 10.36 -3.33
CA PRO A 12 20.23 10.30 -3.65
C PRO A 12 19.81 8.95 -4.23
N GLY A 13 20.66 8.28 -5.00
CA GLY A 13 20.37 6.93 -5.51
C GLY A 13 20.22 5.92 -4.38
N ARG A 14 21.17 5.94 -3.43
CA ARG A 14 21.13 5.08 -2.24
C ARG A 14 19.91 5.36 -1.36
N ALA A 15 19.57 6.62 -1.12
CA ALA A 15 18.38 6.99 -0.36
C ALA A 15 17.07 6.50 -1.01
N ILE A 16 16.97 6.55 -2.34
CA ILE A 16 15.82 6.02 -3.08
C ILE A 16 15.73 4.50 -2.95
N ASP A 17 16.85 3.79 -3.05
CA ASP A 17 16.88 2.33 -2.91
C ASP A 17 16.54 1.90 -1.48
N ASP A 18 17.06 2.61 -0.47
CA ASP A 18 16.72 2.40 0.94
C ASP A 18 15.22 2.65 1.19
N TYR A 19 14.66 3.74 0.64
CA TYR A 19 13.24 4.05 0.72
C TYR A 19 12.37 2.97 0.07
N LYS A 20 12.70 2.52 -1.15
CA LYS A 20 11.97 1.44 -1.83
C LYS A 20 12.13 0.09 -1.12
N GLY A 21 13.25 -0.11 -0.43
CA GLY A 21 13.53 -1.28 0.40
C GLY A 21 12.74 -1.30 1.71
N SER A 22 12.35 -0.13 2.22
CA SER A 22 11.67 0.05 3.51
C SER A 22 10.35 -0.73 3.61
N ALA A 23 10.01 -1.14 4.84
CA ALA A 23 8.76 -1.83 5.13
C ALA A 23 7.54 -0.95 4.82
N GLY A 24 7.61 0.35 5.12
CA GLY A 24 6.54 1.31 4.88
C GLY A 24 6.20 1.45 3.39
N PHE A 25 7.20 1.50 2.51
CA PHE A 25 6.97 1.57 1.07
C PHE A 25 6.30 0.29 0.53
N LYS A 26 6.80 -0.89 0.93
CA LYS A 26 6.22 -2.18 0.52
C LYS A 26 4.79 -2.35 1.02
N GLU A 27 4.50 -1.92 2.24
CA GLU A 27 3.15 -1.94 2.81
C GLU A 27 2.23 -0.94 2.10
N GLY A 28 2.74 0.24 1.77
CA GLY A 28 2.06 1.23 0.92
C GLY A 28 1.67 0.66 -0.44
N LEU A 29 2.57 -0.09 -1.10
CA LEU A 29 2.28 -0.75 -2.37
C LEU A 29 1.12 -1.77 -2.24
N LYS A 30 1.08 -2.57 -1.17
CA LYS A 30 -0.03 -3.50 -0.93
C LYS A 30 -1.37 -2.75 -0.77
N ARG A 31 -1.36 -1.66 0.01
CA ARG A 31 -2.56 -0.82 0.22
C ARG A 31 -3.04 -0.20 -1.10
N MET A 32 -2.12 0.36 -1.89
CA MET A 32 -2.46 0.92 -3.21
C MET A 32 -2.98 -0.15 -4.17
N GLY A 33 -2.36 -1.34 -4.18
CA GLY A 33 -2.83 -2.48 -4.97
C GLY A 33 -4.27 -2.89 -4.62
N ARG A 34 -4.60 -2.94 -3.32
CA ARG A 34 -5.97 -3.22 -2.85
C ARG A 34 -6.96 -2.19 -3.37
N VAL A 35 -6.66 -0.89 -3.24
CA VAL A 35 -7.57 0.18 -3.69
C VAL A 35 -7.79 0.14 -5.20
N ALA A 36 -6.72 -0.05 -5.99
CA ALA A 36 -6.82 -0.13 -7.45
C ALA A 36 -7.63 -1.35 -7.90
N TYR A 37 -7.40 -2.50 -7.25
CA TYR A 37 -8.16 -3.71 -7.50
C TYR A 37 -9.65 -3.53 -7.17
N GLU A 38 -9.98 -3.01 -5.99
CA GLU A 38 -11.36 -2.81 -5.53
C GLU A 38 -12.12 -1.88 -6.46
N TYR A 39 -11.49 -0.78 -6.89
CA TYR A 39 -12.08 0.13 -7.87
C TYR A 39 -12.33 -0.56 -9.21
N GLY A 40 -11.33 -1.26 -9.76
CA GLY A 40 -11.46 -1.97 -11.03
C GLY A 40 -12.54 -3.05 -10.98
N TYR A 41 -12.62 -3.80 -9.87
CA TYR A 41 -13.65 -4.80 -9.64
C TYR A 41 -15.05 -4.18 -9.64
N ARG A 42 -15.28 -3.07 -8.94
CA ARG A 42 -16.59 -2.40 -8.90
C ARG A 42 -17.04 -1.94 -10.29
N VAL A 43 -16.12 -1.40 -11.09
CA VAL A 43 -16.41 -0.98 -12.47
C VAL A 43 -16.75 -2.19 -13.34
N ALA A 44 -15.92 -3.24 -13.31
CA ALA A 44 -16.15 -4.46 -14.08
C ALA A 44 -17.46 -5.16 -13.67
N LEU A 45 -17.77 -5.19 -12.37
CA LEU A 45 -19.00 -5.76 -11.83
C LEU A 45 -20.24 -4.99 -12.28
N ALA A 46 -20.21 -3.66 -12.26
CA ALA A 46 -21.31 -2.84 -12.75
C ALA A 46 -21.57 -3.10 -14.24
N HIS A 47 -20.51 -3.18 -15.04
CA HIS A 47 -20.61 -3.48 -16.46
C HIS A 47 -21.14 -4.91 -16.72
N PHE A 48 -20.64 -5.89 -15.97
CA PHE A 48 -21.12 -7.27 -16.05
C PHE A 48 -22.62 -7.38 -15.74
N ARG A 49 -23.08 -6.75 -14.65
CA ARG A 49 -24.50 -6.75 -14.25
C ARG A 49 -25.39 -6.07 -15.28
N ALA A 50 -24.90 -5.03 -15.96
CA ALA A 50 -25.64 -4.37 -17.03
C ALA A 50 -25.84 -5.29 -18.25
N LEU A 51 -24.86 -6.16 -18.55
CA LEU A 51 -24.93 -7.10 -19.67
C LEU A 51 -25.62 -8.43 -19.31
N HIS A 52 -25.51 -8.85 -18.05
CA HIS A 52 -25.97 -10.15 -17.56
C HIS A 52 -26.72 -10.00 -16.23
N PRO A 53 -27.94 -9.43 -16.24
CA PRO A 53 -28.68 -9.10 -15.02
C PRO A 53 -29.04 -10.31 -14.15
N ASP A 54 -29.20 -11.50 -14.75
CA ASP A 54 -29.58 -12.73 -14.03
C ASP A 54 -28.38 -13.58 -13.59
N SER A 55 -27.14 -13.14 -13.86
CA SER A 55 -25.93 -13.90 -13.52
C SER A 55 -25.37 -13.50 -12.16
N GLU A 56 -25.14 -14.50 -11.31
CA GLU A 56 -24.50 -14.31 -10.01
C GLU A 56 -22.98 -14.20 -10.16
N VAL A 57 -22.36 -13.29 -9.41
CA VAL A 57 -20.90 -13.12 -9.34
C VAL A 57 -20.43 -13.52 -7.95
N LYS A 58 -19.39 -14.35 -7.89
CA LYS A 58 -18.75 -14.76 -6.64
C LYS A 58 -18.25 -13.53 -5.85
N GLU A 59 -18.38 -13.61 -4.53
CA GLU A 59 -17.92 -12.60 -3.60
C GLU A 59 -16.43 -12.28 -3.79
N ASP A 60 -16.10 -10.99 -3.82
CA ASP A 60 -14.74 -10.49 -3.94
C ASP A 60 -13.95 -10.83 -2.66
N PRO A 61 -12.79 -11.50 -2.76
CA PRO A 61 -11.91 -11.81 -1.63
C PRO A 61 -11.50 -10.62 -0.75
N PHE A 62 -11.59 -9.38 -1.25
CA PHE A 62 -11.23 -8.16 -0.54
C PHE A 62 -12.44 -7.36 -0.03
N THR A 63 -13.66 -7.87 -0.22
CA THR A 63 -14.87 -7.30 0.37
C THR A 63 -14.74 -7.33 1.89
N ILE A 64 -14.85 -6.17 2.53
CA ILE A 64 -14.87 -6.08 4.00
C ILE A 64 -16.18 -6.73 4.45
N ARG A 65 -16.05 -7.86 5.14
CA ARG A 65 -17.18 -8.57 5.74
C ARG A 65 -17.43 -8.02 7.15
N PRO A 66 -18.65 -8.10 7.68
CA PRO A 66 -18.91 -7.71 9.07
C PRO A 66 -18.08 -8.53 10.09
N GLU A 67 -17.61 -9.72 9.70
CA GLU A 67 -16.64 -10.48 10.49
C GLU A 67 -15.24 -9.83 10.54
N ASP A 68 -14.86 -9.06 9.50
CA ASP A 68 -13.60 -8.32 9.46
C ASP A 68 -13.61 -7.12 10.43
N ASP A 69 -14.79 -6.56 10.71
CA ASP A 69 -14.96 -5.49 11.72
C ASP A 69 -14.66 -5.97 13.16
N LEU A 70 -14.66 -7.29 13.38
CA LEU A 70 -14.27 -7.91 14.64
C LEU A 70 -12.75 -8.07 14.76
N VAL A 71 -12.00 -7.86 13.67
CA VAL A 71 -10.54 -7.87 13.67
C VAL A 71 -10.08 -6.47 14.10
N PRO A 72 -9.43 -6.31 15.27
CA PRO A 72 -8.96 -5.00 15.71
C PRO A 72 -7.89 -4.47 14.74
N MET A 73 -8.25 -3.46 13.96
CA MET A 73 -7.32 -2.71 13.11
C MET A 73 -6.88 -1.44 13.83
N GLU A 74 -5.57 -1.26 14.01
CA GLU A 74 -5.03 -0.03 14.60
C GLU A 74 -5.42 1.18 13.74
N ARG A 75 -6.21 2.09 14.32
CA ARG A 75 -6.70 3.29 13.63
C ARG A 75 -5.61 4.35 13.44
N GLN A 76 -4.51 4.23 14.17
CA GLN A 76 -3.39 5.17 14.18
C GLN A 76 -2.11 4.37 14.39
N GLN A 77 -1.23 4.42 13.39
CA GLN A 77 0.15 3.99 13.54
C GLN A 77 0.97 5.27 13.68
N ALA A 78 1.61 5.47 14.84
CA ALA A 78 2.52 6.58 15.01
C ALA A 78 3.67 6.42 14.01
N PHE A 79 3.88 7.45 13.18
CA PHE A 79 5.10 7.53 12.40
C PHE A 79 6.23 7.90 13.37
N ASP A 80 7.35 7.21 13.24
CA ASP A 80 8.56 7.53 14.01
C ASP A 80 9.20 8.76 13.36
N ASP A 81 8.86 9.95 13.86
CA ASP A 81 9.40 11.23 13.39
C ASP A 81 10.81 11.51 13.96
N SER A 82 11.52 10.47 14.41
CA SER A 82 12.88 10.54 14.98
C SER A 82 13.96 10.77 13.91
N ASP A 83 13.80 11.77 13.06
CA ASP A 83 14.86 12.29 12.18
C ASP A 83 15.04 13.79 12.47
N SER A 84 15.60 14.11 13.64
CA SER A 84 16.24 15.41 13.86
C SER A 84 17.74 15.23 13.73
N PRO A 85 18.40 15.75 12.68
CA PRO A 85 19.86 15.82 12.69
C PRO A 85 20.25 16.81 13.79
N GLU A 86 21.03 16.34 14.77
CA GLU A 86 21.69 17.21 15.74
C GLU A 86 22.50 18.27 14.97
N SER A 87 22.35 19.53 15.40
CA SER A 87 23.00 20.73 14.81
C SER A 87 24.51 20.75 15.02
#